data_AF-A0A957EDZ8-F1
#
_entry.id   AF-A0A957EDZ8-F1
#
_cell.length_a   1.000
_cell.length_b   1.000
_cell.length_c   1.000
_cell.angle_alpha   90.00
_cell.angle_beta   90.00
_cell.angle_gamma   90.00
#
_symmetry.space_group_name_H-M   'P 1'
#
loop_
_entity.id
_entity.type
_entity.pdbx_description
1 polymer ?
#
loop_
_entity_poly.entity_id
_entity_poly.type
_entity_poly.pdbx_seq_one_letter_code
_entity_poly.pdbx_strand_id
1 'polypeptide(L)'
;MDAKLVVMISGSGTNLQALIDAVGNGRLPAQILCVVSNRQAAYGLTRAQEAGIPTLYFPYKPYKEAGRSRAEYDADLAAKIATYAPDLIVLAGWMHILSPAFLTPFRGRVINLHPALPGQFPGTHAIERAYEAFQKGDIEGSGCMVHYAIPEIDAGEVIASLPVRFRPDETLADFETRMHAAEHDLIVVATDRAIMRQRGITTANILARVDAAWAQWQALLAQIPAARLAEPILPGGWAVKDVIAHLAWFEREMVGLISERVLAGSDWWLLPTDERNAAIFQENRKRPFADIQAEAIQAHSAMRAALTTLNDAELQDAAHFAHMPPDWRPWELITANSYEHYLDHIPIIRLAIRD
;
A
#
# COMPACT_ATOMS: atom_id res chain seq x y z
N MET A 1 -9.70 16.30 4.90
CA MET A 1 -8.41 16.75 5.48
C MET A 1 -7.45 15.60 5.38
N ASP A 2 -6.19 15.87 5.04
CA ASP A 2 -5.16 14.84 4.93
C ASP A 2 -4.83 14.24 6.29
N ALA A 3 -4.52 12.94 6.33
CA ALA A 3 -4.12 12.27 7.56
C ALA A 3 -2.72 12.73 7.99
N LYS A 4 -2.53 12.97 9.28
CA LYS A 4 -1.26 13.41 9.86
C LYS A 4 -0.39 12.22 10.22
N LEU A 5 0.75 12.09 9.55
CA LEU A 5 1.69 10.99 9.76
C LEU A 5 2.93 11.44 10.54
N VAL A 6 3.42 10.57 11.40
CA VAL A 6 4.80 10.60 11.88
C VAL A 6 5.48 9.31 11.44
N VAL A 7 6.63 9.41 10.77
CA VAL A 7 7.37 8.24 10.27
C VAL A 7 8.64 8.06 11.10
N MET A 8 8.89 6.83 11.56
CA MET A 8 10.03 6.49 12.41
C MET A 8 11.00 5.58 11.67
N ILE A 9 12.29 5.92 11.69
CA ILE A 9 13.33 5.25 10.89
C ILE A 9 14.64 5.05 11.68
N SER A 10 15.47 4.11 11.23
CA SER A 10 16.84 3.93 11.78
C SER A 10 17.95 3.83 10.72
N GLY A 11 17.64 3.91 9.43
CA GLY A 11 18.59 3.57 8.36
C GLY A 11 18.45 4.38 7.07
N SER A 12 18.56 3.68 5.93
CA SER A 12 18.58 4.25 4.58
C SER A 12 17.33 5.05 4.21
N GLY A 13 16.18 4.70 4.80
CA GLY A 13 14.91 5.38 4.59
C GLY A 13 14.28 5.16 3.21
N THR A 14 14.50 4.01 2.57
CA THR A 14 13.88 3.69 1.28
C THR A 14 12.36 3.54 1.38
N ASN A 15 11.85 2.87 2.42
CA ASN A 15 10.42 2.83 2.74
C ASN A 15 9.83 4.22 3.07
N LEU A 16 10.62 5.09 3.71
CA LEU A 16 10.25 6.50 3.90
C LEU A 16 10.13 7.22 2.55
N GLN A 17 11.04 7.00 1.62
CA GLN A 17 10.97 7.60 0.29
C GLN A 17 9.67 7.22 -0.43
N ALA A 18 9.27 5.93 -0.37
CA ALA A 18 8.02 5.48 -0.96
C ALA A 18 6.80 6.25 -0.41
N LEU A 19 6.77 6.49 0.91
CA LEU A 19 5.72 7.30 1.55
C LEU A 19 5.78 8.77 1.12
N ILE A 20 6.97 9.37 1.06
CA ILE A 20 7.17 10.75 0.60
C ILE A 20 6.65 10.90 -0.84
N ASP A 21 7.03 9.98 -1.72
CA ASP A 21 6.66 10.01 -3.13
C ASP A 21 5.14 9.83 -3.30
N ALA A 22 4.53 8.91 -2.54
CA ALA A 22 3.09 8.67 -2.55
C ALA A 22 2.29 9.87 -2.03
N VAL A 23 2.79 10.60 -1.03
CA VAL A 23 2.19 11.87 -0.59
C VAL A 23 2.35 12.94 -1.67
N GLY A 24 3.56 13.14 -2.17
CA GLY A 24 3.88 14.18 -3.16
C GLY A 24 3.17 14.00 -4.51
N ASN A 25 2.83 12.76 -4.86
CA ASN A 25 2.11 12.44 -6.09
C ASN A 25 0.58 12.33 -5.93
N GLY A 26 0.05 12.44 -4.69
CA GLY A 26 -1.37 12.36 -4.37
C GLY A 26 -1.93 10.95 -4.18
N ARG A 27 -1.12 9.89 -4.28
CA ARG A 27 -1.53 8.49 -4.02
C ARG A 27 -1.91 8.24 -2.58
N LEU A 28 -1.28 8.96 -1.64
CA LEU A 28 -1.59 8.86 -0.22
C LEU A 28 -2.16 10.21 0.28
N PRO A 29 -3.45 10.29 0.69
CA PRO A 29 -4.09 11.52 1.16
C PRO A 29 -3.67 11.84 2.60
N ALA A 30 -2.38 12.12 2.77
CA ALA A 30 -1.71 12.27 4.03
C ALA A 30 -0.62 13.34 3.97
N GLN A 31 -0.23 13.84 5.14
CA GLN A 31 0.88 14.76 5.33
C GLN A 31 1.86 14.15 6.34
N ILE A 32 3.13 14.03 5.97
CA ILE A 32 4.18 13.63 6.90
C ILE A 32 4.61 14.86 7.71
N LEU A 33 4.25 14.89 8.99
CA LEU A 33 4.52 16.02 9.90
C LEU A 33 5.96 16.03 10.42
N CYS A 34 6.51 14.85 10.65
CA CYS A 34 7.86 14.68 11.18
C CYS A 34 8.40 13.30 10.82
N VAL A 35 9.70 13.26 10.52
CA VAL A 35 10.48 12.02 10.45
C VAL A 35 11.36 11.92 11.68
N VAL A 36 11.16 10.88 12.48
CA VAL A 36 11.91 10.63 13.71
C VAL A 36 12.97 9.57 13.45
N SER A 37 14.20 9.79 13.92
CA SER A 37 15.23 8.76 13.91
C SER A 37 15.94 8.64 15.24
N ASN A 38 16.29 7.41 15.62
CA ASN A 38 17.18 7.12 16.74
C ASN A 38 18.66 7.03 16.32
N ARG A 39 19.00 7.25 15.04
CA ARG A 39 20.37 7.26 14.53
C ARG A 39 20.65 8.55 13.77
N GLN A 40 21.67 9.29 14.20
CA GLN A 40 22.02 10.58 13.59
C GLN A 40 22.48 10.43 12.13
N ALA A 41 23.16 9.32 11.82
CA ALA A 41 23.66 9.01 10.48
C ALA A 41 22.63 8.30 9.58
N ALA A 42 21.36 8.22 9.97
CA ALA A 42 20.33 7.62 9.13
C ALA A 42 20.11 8.47 7.88
N TYR A 43 20.41 7.93 6.70
CA TYR A 43 20.24 8.64 5.42
C TYR A 43 18.78 9.07 5.17
N GLY A 44 17.81 8.38 5.77
CA GLY A 44 16.41 8.81 5.67
C GLY A 44 16.13 10.19 6.30
N LEU A 45 16.98 10.70 7.21
CA LEU A 45 16.89 12.09 7.66
C LEU A 45 17.21 13.08 6.53
N THR A 46 18.18 12.76 5.67
CA THR A 46 18.50 13.55 4.48
C THR A 46 17.32 13.57 3.52
N ARG A 47 16.71 12.41 3.24
CA ARG A 47 15.51 12.30 2.38
C ARG A 47 14.36 13.18 2.88
N ALA A 48 14.12 13.17 4.20
CA ALA A 48 13.09 14.00 4.82
C ALA A 48 13.39 15.50 4.64
N GLN A 49 14.64 15.92 4.86
CA GLN A 49 15.06 17.32 4.69
C GLN A 49 14.93 17.78 3.23
N GLU A 50 15.33 16.94 2.27
CA GLU A 50 15.19 17.22 0.82
C GLU A 50 13.72 17.38 0.41
N ALA A 51 12.82 16.62 1.05
CA ALA A 51 11.38 16.75 0.87
C ALA A 51 10.73 17.89 1.68
N GLY A 52 11.51 18.68 2.42
CA GLY A 52 11.00 19.77 3.26
C GLY A 52 10.25 19.32 4.52
N ILE A 53 10.44 18.08 4.95
CA ILE A 53 9.76 17.49 6.12
C ILE A 53 10.61 17.71 7.38
N PRO A 54 10.03 18.21 8.48
CA PRO A 54 10.73 18.33 9.76
C PRO A 54 11.33 17.01 10.24
N THR A 55 12.51 17.07 10.83
CA THR A 55 13.19 15.89 11.38
C THR A 55 13.43 15.99 12.89
N LEU A 56 13.39 14.84 13.56
CA LEU A 56 13.69 14.70 14.98
C LEU A 56 14.70 13.57 15.18
N TYR A 57 15.90 13.91 15.65
CA TYR A 57 16.84 12.93 16.17
C TYR A 57 16.59 12.71 17.66
N PHE A 58 16.27 11.47 18.04
CA PHE A 58 15.95 11.08 19.42
C PHE A 58 16.64 9.74 19.77
N PRO A 59 17.89 9.75 20.25
CA PRO A 59 18.65 8.52 20.51
C PRO A 59 18.42 7.95 21.91
N TYR A 60 18.51 6.61 22.02
CA TYR A 60 18.47 5.91 23.32
C TYR A 60 19.77 6.03 24.13
N LYS A 61 20.92 6.28 23.48
CA LYS A 61 22.25 6.27 24.12
C LYS A 61 22.35 7.18 25.37
N PRO A 62 21.89 8.44 25.35
CA PRO A 62 21.95 9.31 26.53
C PRO A 62 21.16 8.77 27.74
N TYR A 63 20.02 8.09 27.50
CA TYR A 63 19.23 7.48 28.57
C TYR A 63 19.99 6.31 29.20
N LYS A 64 20.57 5.44 28.37
CA LYS A 64 21.37 4.30 28.82
C LYS A 64 22.56 4.75 29.67
N GLU A 65 23.27 5.79 29.23
CA GLU A 65 24.43 6.35 29.94
C GLU A 65 24.04 7.00 31.27
N ALA A 66 22.83 7.56 31.37
CA ALA A 66 22.26 8.09 32.60
C ALA A 66 21.62 7.03 33.51
N GLY A 67 21.71 5.74 33.17
CA GLY A 67 21.09 4.65 33.94
C GLY A 67 19.55 4.61 33.88
N ARG A 68 18.94 5.35 32.93
CA ARG A 68 17.49 5.36 32.72
C ARG A 68 17.05 4.15 31.92
N SER A 69 15.83 3.69 32.17
CA SER A 69 15.23 2.53 31.53
C SER A 69 14.81 2.82 30.08
N ARG A 70 14.64 1.75 29.29
CA ARG A 70 13.99 1.84 27.95
C ARG A 70 12.57 2.40 28.03
N ALA A 71 11.82 2.04 29.07
CA ALA A 71 10.46 2.51 29.26
C ALA A 71 10.39 4.04 29.46
N GLU A 72 11.36 4.63 30.17
CA GLU A 72 11.47 6.09 30.29
C GLU A 72 11.81 6.75 28.95
N TYR A 73 12.73 6.18 28.16
CA TYR A 73 13.03 6.66 26.81
C TYR A 73 11.80 6.62 25.91
N ASP A 74 11.06 5.51 25.91
CA ASP A 74 9.87 5.30 25.10
C ASP A 74 8.72 6.24 25.51
N ALA A 75 8.54 6.49 26.81
CA ALA A 75 7.58 7.46 27.31
C ALA A 75 7.91 8.89 26.85
N ASP A 76 9.17 9.30 26.97
CA ASP A 76 9.61 10.64 26.55
C ASP A 76 9.52 10.80 25.01
N LEU A 77 9.86 9.74 24.26
CA LEU A 77 9.70 9.69 22.81
C LEU A 77 8.22 9.83 22.41
N ALA A 78 7.33 9.11 23.08
CA ALA A 78 5.89 9.20 22.84
C ALA A 78 5.35 10.59 23.15
N ALA A 79 5.76 11.20 24.27
CA ALA A 79 5.38 12.57 24.61
C ALA A 79 5.84 13.57 23.55
N LYS A 80 7.05 13.39 23.01
CA LYS A 80 7.58 14.23 21.92
C LYS A 80 6.76 14.07 20.64
N ILE A 81 6.46 12.83 20.25
CA ILE A 81 5.64 12.55 19.04
C ILE A 81 4.21 13.07 19.21
N ALA A 82 3.63 13.00 20.40
CA ALA A 82 2.29 13.49 20.68
C ALA A 82 2.12 15.00 20.40
N THR A 83 3.20 15.79 20.48
CA THR A 83 3.16 17.23 20.14
C THR A 83 2.80 17.51 18.68
N TYR A 84 3.01 16.54 17.78
CA TYR A 84 2.61 16.64 16.38
C TYR A 84 1.14 16.27 16.16
N ALA A 85 0.45 15.72 17.17
CA ALA A 85 -0.91 15.18 17.07
C ALA A 85 -1.11 14.27 15.84
N PRO A 86 -0.32 13.18 15.70
CA PRO A 86 -0.45 12.29 14.55
C PRO A 86 -1.77 11.49 14.61
N ASP A 87 -2.36 11.30 13.44
CA ASP A 87 -3.43 10.33 13.23
C ASP A 87 -2.82 8.92 13.18
N LEU A 88 -1.64 8.77 12.57
CA LEU A 88 -0.95 7.48 12.40
C LEU A 88 0.57 7.62 12.52
N ILE A 89 1.20 6.63 13.14
CA ILE A 89 2.65 6.48 13.25
C ILE A 89 3.08 5.29 12.41
N VAL A 90 4.04 5.49 11.50
CA VAL A 90 4.53 4.46 10.59
C VAL A 90 5.98 4.12 10.93
N LEU A 91 6.23 2.87 11.34
CA LEU A 91 7.57 2.35 11.58
C LEU A 91 8.14 1.82 10.25
N ALA A 92 8.99 2.63 9.61
CA ALA A 92 9.60 2.34 8.32
C ALA A 92 11.08 1.97 8.51
N GLY A 93 11.34 0.79 9.07
CA GLY A 93 12.69 0.34 9.43
C GLY A 93 13.18 0.91 10.77
N TRP A 94 12.30 0.98 11.76
CA TRP A 94 12.64 1.39 13.13
C TRP A 94 13.28 0.24 13.91
N MET A 95 14.56 0.35 14.22
CA MET A 95 15.36 -0.72 14.82
C MET A 95 15.38 -0.64 16.35
N HIS A 96 14.20 -0.52 16.97
CA HIS A 96 14.05 -0.50 18.43
C HIS A 96 12.65 -1.01 18.84
N ILE A 97 12.61 -2.12 19.58
CA ILE A 97 11.35 -2.64 20.13
C ILE A 97 10.75 -1.62 21.09
N LEU A 98 9.50 -1.21 20.84
CA LEU A 98 8.77 -0.22 21.62
C LEU A 98 8.06 -0.88 22.80
N SER A 99 8.23 -0.33 23.98
CA SER A 99 7.52 -0.78 25.18
C SER A 99 6.07 -0.27 25.22
N PRO A 100 5.22 -0.83 26.12
CA PRO A 100 3.86 -0.34 26.33
C PRO A 100 3.78 1.17 26.67
N ALA A 101 4.85 1.75 27.21
CA ALA A 101 4.93 3.18 27.50
C ALA A 101 4.81 4.04 26.23
N PHE A 102 5.31 3.55 25.09
CA PHE A 102 5.12 4.21 23.80
C PHE A 102 3.79 3.83 23.14
N LEU A 103 3.43 2.54 23.15
CA LEU A 103 2.30 2.05 22.36
C LEU A 103 0.94 2.47 22.93
N THR A 104 0.80 2.58 24.25
CA THR A 104 -0.49 2.83 24.91
C THR A 104 -1.15 4.16 24.48
N PRO A 105 -0.43 5.31 24.46
CA PRO A 105 -0.99 6.58 23.95
C PRO A 105 -1.45 6.53 22.49
N PHE A 106 -0.90 5.62 21.69
CA PHE A 106 -1.14 5.49 20.26
C PHE A 106 -1.82 4.17 19.89
N ARG A 107 -2.58 3.56 20.82
CA ARG A 107 -3.29 2.29 20.58
C ARG A 107 -4.09 2.34 19.27
N GLY A 108 -3.88 1.37 18.39
CA GLY A 108 -4.53 1.29 17.07
C GLY A 108 -4.02 2.32 16.04
N ARG A 109 -2.93 3.03 16.33
CA ARG A 109 -2.38 4.11 15.50
C ARG A 109 -0.88 3.97 15.22
N VAL A 110 -0.29 2.82 15.53
CA VAL A 110 1.11 2.51 15.20
C VAL A 110 1.13 1.30 14.28
N ILE A 111 1.73 1.45 13.11
CA ILE A 111 1.89 0.35 12.14
C ILE A 111 3.36 0.11 11.85
N ASN A 112 3.72 -1.14 11.61
CA ASN A 112 5.09 -1.56 11.34
C ASN A 112 5.15 -2.40 10.07
N LEU A 113 6.13 -2.10 9.22
CA LEU A 113 6.51 -2.97 8.13
C LEU A 113 7.52 -4.00 8.63
N HIS A 114 7.27 -5.27 8.34
CA HIS A 114 8.16 -6.39 8.62
C HIS A 114 8.45 -7.19 7.35
N PRO A 115 9.72 -7.47 7.02
CA PRO A 115 10.09 -8.19 5.79
C PRO A 115 9.98 -9.72 5.94
N ALA A 116 8.79 -10.16 6.37
CA ALA A 116 8.36 -11.56 6.30
C ALA A 116 6.83 -11.63 6.18
N LEU A 117 6.30 -12.77 5.76
CA LEU A 117 4.86 -13.04 5.84
C LEU A 117 4.40 -13.25 7.29
N PRO A 118 3.09 -13.10 7.58
CA PRO A 118 2.55 -13.31 8.92
C PRO A 118 2.96 -14.66 9.53
N GLY A 119 3.45 -14.62 10.77
CA GLY A 119 3.94 -15.79 11.50
C GLY A 119 5.31 -16.32 11.08
N GLN A 120 5.94 -15.72 10.05
CA GLN A 120 7.26 -16.13 9.58
C GLN A 120 8.36 -15.18 10.08
N PHE A 121 9.52 -15.76 10.42
CA PHE A 121 10.78 -15.04 10.70
C PHE A 121 10.62 -13.75 11.54
N PRO A 122 10.00 -13.78 12.73
CA PRO A 122 9.88 -12.58 13.57
C PRO A 122 11.26 -12.07 13.99
N GLY A 123 11.39 -10.75 14.16
CA GLY A 123 12.63 -10.08 14.55
C GLY A 123 13.57 -9.74 13.38
N THR A 124 14.77 -9.29 13.72
CA THR A 124 15.76 -8.76 12.75
C THR A 124 16.30 -9.84 11.80
N HIS A 125 16.90 -9.41 10.68
CA HIS A 125 17.50 -10.28 9.66
C HIS A 125 16.51 -11.30 9.08
N ALA A 126 15.26 -10.90 8.86
CA ALA A 126 14.23 -11.80 8.37
C ALA A 126 14.47 -12.18 6.90
N ILE A 127 14.97 -11.26 6.07
CA ILE A 127 15.30 -11.51 4.66
C ILE A 127 16.39 -12.58 4.55
N GLU A 128 17.48 -12.40 5.30
CA GLU A 128 18.62 -13.32 5.29
C GLU A 128 18.21 -14.71 5.81
N ARG A 129 17.47 -14.77 6.91
CA ARG A 129 16.96 -16.05 7.45
C ARG A 129 15.99 -16.75 6.49
N ALA A 130 15.12 -16.01 5.81
CA ALA A 130 14.23 -16.57 4.80
C ALA A 130 15.03 -17.13 3.61
N TYR A 131 16.03 -16.39 3.14
CA TYR A 131 16.91 -16.86 2.06
C TYR A 131 17.72 -18.09 2.46
N GLU A 132 18.25 -18.16 3.69
CA GLU A 132 18.92 -19.35 4.22
C GLU A 132 17.99 -20.58 4.27
N ALA A 133 16.72 -20.40 4.65
CA ALA A 133 15.72 -21.47 4.63
C ALA A 133 15.40 -21.93 3.20
N PHE A 134 15.31 -21.00 2.24
CA PHE A 134 15.17 -21.33 0.82
C PHE A 134 16.35 -22.13 0.28
N GLN A 135 17.59 -21.74 0.61
CA GLN A 135 18.80 -22.46 0.20
C GLN A 135 18.86 -23.90 0.74
N LYS A 136 18.15 -24.18 1.85
CA LYS A 136 17.99 -25.53 2.42
C LYS A 136 16.83 -26.33 1.80
N GLY A 137 15.98 -25.68 1.00
CA GLY A 137 14.77 -26.27 0.43
C GLY A 137 13.57 -26.30 1.40
N ASP A 138 13.61 -25.53 2.50
CA ASP A 138 12.56 -25.55 3.52
C ASP A 138 11.32 -24.73 3.11
N ILE A 139 11.50 -23.73 2.25
CA ILE A 139 10.45 -22.83 1.78
C ILE A 139 10.66 -22.47 0.30
N GLU A 140 9.57 -22.11 -0.40
CA GLU A 140 9.61 -21.68 -1.82
C GLU A 140 9.37 -20.17 -2.00
N GLY A 141 9.03 -19.47 -0.91
CA GLY A 141 8.76 -18.03 -0.93
C GLY A 141 8.73 -17.42 0.45
N SER A 142 8.89 -16.11 0.49
CA SER A 142 8.69 -15.27 1.67
C SER A 142 7.76 -14.12 1.31
N GLY A 143 7.93 -12.94 1.91
CA GLY A 143 7.18 -11.75 1.57
C GLY A 143 7.41 -10.65 2.59
N CYS A 144 6.56 -9.64 2.57
CA CYS A 144 6.51 -8.62 3.60
C CYS A 144 5.08 -8.45 4.12
N MET A 145 4.96 -7.92 5.32
CA MET A 145 3.68 -7.58 5.93
C MET A 145 3.74 -6.19 6.56
N VAL A 146 2.59 -5.54 6.63
CA VAL A 146 2.39 -4.38 7.49
C VAL A 146 1.29 -4.72 8.49
N HIS A 147 1.56 -4.48 9.76
CA HIS A 147 0.68 -4.85 10.86
C HIS A 147 0.62 -3.74 11.91
N TYR A 148 -0.41 -3.74 12.75
CA TYR A 148 -0.44 -2.87 13.93
C TYR A 148 0.64 -3.30 14.92
N ALA A 149 1.40 -2.34 15.46
CA ALA A 149 2.42 -2.61 16.46
C ALA A 149 1.78 -2.88 17.82
N ILE A 150 2.12 -4.03 18.41
CA ILE A 150 1.73 -4.45 19.77
C ILE A 150 3.01 -4.82 20.55
N PRO A 151 2.94 -5.04 21.88
CA PRO A 151 4.13 -5.41 22.66
C PRO A 151 4.82 -6.69 22.16
N GLU A 152 4.04 -7.64 21.64
CA GLU A 152 4.53 -8.85 20.99
C GLU A 152 5.12 -8.52 19.61
N ILE A 153 6.37 -8.95 19.39
CA ILE A 153 7.13 -8.67 18.17
C ILE A 153 6.44 -9.30 16.96
N ASP A 154 6.17 -8.49 15.94
CA ASP A 154 5.64 -8.90 14.63
C ASP A 154 4.36 -9.76 14.69
N ALA A 155 3.55 -9.57 15.74
CA ALA A 155 2.38 -10.42 16.04
C ALA A 155 1.04 -9.66 16.09
N GLY A 156 1.04 -8.38 15.72
CA GLY A 156 -0.19 -7.60 15.68
C GLY A 156 -1.07 -7.93 14.47
N GLU A 157 -2.28 -7.38 14.49
CA GLU A 157 -3.23 -7.56 13.39
C GLU A 157 -2.63 -7.07 12.07
N VAL A 158 -2.63 -7.95 11.08
CA VAL A 158 -2.11 -7.68 9.74
C VAL A 158 -3.07 -6.77 8.98
N ILE A 159 -2.53 -5.73 8.37
CA ILE A 159 -3.27 -4.77 7.54
C ILE A 159 -3.16 -5.17 6.06
N ALA A 160 -1.97 -5.56 5.64
CA ALA A 160 -1.70 -6.08 4.31
C ALA A 160 -0.43 -6.94 4.33
N SER A 161 -0.34 -7.88 3.40
CA SER A 161 0.87 -8.66 3.15
C SER A 161 1.05 -8.89 1.66
N LEU A 162 2.29 -9.08 1.24
CA LEU A 162 2.65 -9.32 -0.15
C LEU A 162 3.67 -10.47 -0.24
N PRO A 163 3.30 -11.63 -0.79
CA PRO A 163 4.23 -12.73 -1.00
C PRO A 163 5.24 -12.41 -2.11
N VAL A 164 6.49 -12.83 -1.90
CA VAL A 164 7.59 -12.74 -2.86
C VAL A 164 8.22 -14.11 -3.00
N ARG A 165 8.00 -14.75 -4.15
CA ARG A 165 8.61 -16.05 -4.48
C ARG A 165 10.10 -15.89 -4.80
N PHE A 166 10.91 -16.84 -4.34
CA PHE A 166 12.30 -16.93 -4.77
C PHE A 166 12.35 -17.31 -6.25
N ARG A 167 13.34 -16.78 -6.99
CA ARG A 167 13.65 -17.25 -8.34
C ARG A 167 14.77 -18.30 -8.27
N PRO A 168 14.80 -19.26 -9.21
CA PRO A 168 15.95 -20.13 -9.39
C PRO A 168 17.23 -19.31 -9.57
N ASP A 169 18.32 -19.73 -8.92
CA ASP A 169 19.67 -19.14 -9.02
C ASP A 169 19.80 -17.66 -8.63
N GLU A 170 18.78 -17.07 -8.01
CA GLU A 170 18.80 -15.69 -7.56
C GLU A 170 19.71 -15.51 -6.34
N THR A 171 20.55 -14.47 -6.32
CA THR A 171 21.39 -14.18 -5.16
C THR A 171 20.60 -13.53 -4.02
N LEU A 172 21.14 -13.53 -2.80
CA LEU A 172 20.53 -12.81 -1.67
C LEU A 172 20.31 -11.31 -2.00
N ALA A 173 21.26 -10.67 -2.68
CA ALA A 173 21.17 -9.25 -3.02
C ALA A 173 20.06 -8.96 -4.05
N ASP A 174 19.88 -9.86 -5.02
CA ASP A 174 18.78 -9.76 -6.00
C ASP A 174 17.42 -9.94 -5.31
N PHE A 175 17.32 -10.92 -4.41
CA PHE A 175 16.12 -11.17 -3.63
C PHE A 175 15.79 -10.01 -2.69
N GLU A 176 16.78 -9.48 -1.96
CA GLU A 176 16.63 -8.32 -1.09
C GLU A 176 16.15 -7.09 -1.87
N THR A 177 16.70 -6.86 -3.08
CA THR A 177 16.25 -5.78 -3.97
C THR A 177 14.77 -5.90 -4.32
N ARG A 178 14.31 -7.11 -4.68
CA ARG A 178 12.90 -7.37 -4.96
C ARG A 178 12.01 -7.30 -3.72
N MET A 179 12.51 -7.74 -2.57
CA MET A 179 11.80 -7.62 -1.31
C MET A 179 11.55 -6.15 -1.00
N HIS A 180 12.57 -5.30 -1.09
CA HIS A 180 12.41 -3.86 -0.87
C HIS A 180 11.45 -3.20 -1.88
N ALA A 181 11.46 -3.62 -3.15
CA ALA A 181 10.46 -3.14 -4.10
C ALA A 181 9.03 -3.50 -3.66
N ALA A 182 8.81 -4.73 -3.19
CA ALA A 182 7.54 -5.16 -2.64
C ALA A 182 7.15 -4.38 -1.36
N GLU A 183 8.11 -4.11 -0.48
CA GLU A 183 7.89 -3.28 0.73
C GLU A 183 7.44 -1.86 0.40
N HIS A 184 8.03 -1.24 -0.63
CA HIS A 184 7.71 0.14 -1.03
C HIS A 184 6.26 0.28 -1.46
N ASP A 185 5.75 -0.69 -2.21
CA ASP A 185 4.34 -0.72 -2.58
C ASP A 185 3.44 -1.05 -1.38
N LEU A 186 3.81 -2.07 -0.60
CA LEU A 186 3.01 -2.53 0.51
C LEU A 186 2.86 -1.48 1.61
N ILE A 187 3.91 -0.73 1.94
CA ILE A 187 3.86 0.28 3.01
C ILE A 187 2.90 1.42 2.65
N VAL A 188 2.81 1.79 1.37
CA VAL A 188 1.89 2.83 0.90
C VAL A 188 0.44 2.33 1.00
N VAL A 189 0.16 1.13 0.47
CA VAL A 189 -1.18 0.52 0.52
C VAL A 189 -1.64 0.33 1.97
N ALA A 190 -0.79 -0.22 2.82
CA ALA A 190 -1.14 -0.46 4.21
C ALA A 190 -1.34 0.83 5.00
N THR A 191 -0.55 1.87 4.73
CA THR A 191 -0.74 3.20 5.34
C THR A 191 -2.09 3.78 4.93
N ASP A 192 -2.46 3.66 3.65
CA ASP A 192 -3.76 4.10 3.15
C ASP A 192 -4.94 3.37 3.83
N ARG A 193 -4.84 2.04 3.92
CA ARG A 193 -5.85 1.21 4.58
C ARG A 193 -5.96 1.53 6.07
N ALA A 194 -4.84 1.79 6.75
CA ALA A 194 -4.84 2.22 8.14
C ALA A 194 -5.55 3.57 8.32
N ILE A 195 -5.32 4.54 7.42
CA ILE A 195 -6.04 5.82 7.41
C ILE A 195 -7.54 5.60 7.19
N MET A 196 -7.92 4.75 6.23
CA MET A 196 -9.32 4.42 5.97
C MET A 196 -10.00 3.80 7.20
N ARG A 197 -9.33 2.85 7.88
CA ARG A 197 -9.85 2.24 9.11
C ARG A 197 -10.05 3.27 10.22
N GLN A 198 -9.13 4.22 10.39
CA GLN A 198 -9.26 5.29 11.38
C GLN A 198 -10.42 6.26 11.09
N ARG A 199 -10.70 6.52 9.81
CA ARG A 199 -11.83 7.36 9.38
C ARG A 199 -13.16 6.61 9.39
N GLY A 200 -13.13 5.29 9.54
CA GLY A 200 -14.25 4.38 9.39
C GLY A 200 -14.37 3.88 7.96
N ILE A 201 -14.50 2.56 7.81
CA ILE A 201 -14.81 1.94 6.53
C ILE A 201 -16.31 2.08 6.30
N THR A 202 -16.69 3.11 5.54
CA THR A 202 -18.08 3.39 5.19
C THR A 202 -18.22 3.54 3.69
N THR A 203 -19.41 3.30 3.16
CA THR A 203 -19.71 3.51 1.74
C THR A 203 -19.39 4.94 1.33
N ALA A 204 -19.72 5.92 2.18
CA ALA A 204 -19.42 7.33 1.94
C ALA A 204 -17.92 7.62 1.83
N ASN A 205 -17.10 7.05 2.72
CA ASN A 205 -15.65 7.25 2.69
C ASN A 205 -15.01 6.57 1.47
N ILE A 206 -15.45 5.35 1.11
CA ILE A 206 -14.97 4.66 -0.09
C ILE A 206 -15.37 5.44 -1.35
N LEU A 207 -16.62 5.90 -1.47
CA LEU A 207 -17.08 6.71 -2.59
C LEU A 207 -16.25 7.99 -2.75
N ALA A 208 -15.94 8.69 -1.65
CA ALA A 208 -15.10 9.88 -1.70
C ALA A 208 -13.70 9.57 -2.24
N ARG A 209 -13.13 8.40 -1.94
CA ARG A 209 -11.84 7.94 -2.47
C ARG A 209 -11.92 7.57 -3.94
N VAL A 210 -12.98 6.87 -4.35
CA VAL A 210 -13.25 6.53 -5.75
C VAL A 210 -13.39 7.79 -6.60
N ASP A 211 -14.20 8.76 -6.15
CA ASP A 211 -14.42 10.03 -6.85
C ASP A 211 -13.11 10.83 -6.96
N ALA A 212 -12.31 10.90 -5.89
CA ALA A 212 -11.03 11.61 -5.89
C ALA A 212 -9.97 10.96 -6.81
N ALA A 213 -9.81 9.63 -6.74
CA ALA A 213 -8.86 8.90 -7.57
C ALA A 213 -9.23 8.98 -9.06
N TRP A 214 -10.53 8.90 -9.38
CA TRP A 214 -11.01 9.08 -10.74
C TRP A 214 -10.75 10.49 -11.27
N ALA A 215 -11.02 11.53 -10.47
CA ALA A 215 -10.73 12.90 -10.87
C ALA A 215 -9.23 13.11 -11.14
N GLN A 216 -8.35 12.56 -10.28
CA GLN A 216 -6.90 12.57 -10.47
C GLN A 216 -6.49 11.82 -11.74
N TRP A 217 -7.07 10.64 -11.97
CA TRP A 217 -6.83 9.83 -13.16
C TRP A 217 -7.21 10.57 -14.45
N GLN A 218 -8.40 11.17 -14.49
CA GLN A 218 -8.86 11.97 -15.63
C GLN A 218 -7.94 13.17 -15.89
N ALA A 219 -7.52 13.88 -14.83
CA ALA A 219 -6.58 14.99 -14.94
C ALA A 219 -5.19 14.55 -15.44
N LEU A 220 -4.76 13.33 -15.10
CA LEU A 220 -3.52 12.74 -15.59
C LEU A 220 -3.63 12.38 -17.07
N LEU A 221 -4.71 11.71 -17.48
CA LEU A 221 -4.95 11.35 -18.88
C LEU A 221 -5.06 12.59 -19.78
N ALA A 222 -5.64 13.68 -19.29
CA ALA A 222 -5.75 14.93 -20.03
C ALA A 222 -4.39 15.59 -20.36
N GLN A 223 -3.31 15.19 -19.69
CA GLN A 223 -1.96 15.66 -19.97
C GLN A 223 -1.26 14.87 -21.09
N ILE A 224 -1.83 13.74 -21.52
CA ILE A 224 -1.21 12.86 -22.52
C ILE A 224 -1.67 13.27 -23.92
N PRO A 225 -0.76 13.54 -24.88
CA PRO A 225 -1.14 13.82 -26.25
C PRO A 225 -1.98 12.70 -26.86
N ALA A 226 -3.04 13.04 -27.59
CA ALA A 226 -3.98 12.06 -28.13
C ALA A 226 -3.32 10.96 -28.97
N ALA A 227 -2.26 11.30 -29.73
CA ALA A 227 -1.49 10.34 -30.52
C ALA A 227 -0.87 9.22 -29.66
N ARG A 228 -0.42 9.56 -28.45
CA ARG A 228 0.29 8.62 -27.55
C ARG A 228 -0.63 7.68 -26.80
N LEU A 229 -1.94 7.97 -26.75
CA LEU A 229 -2.90 7.14 -26.02
C LEU A 229 -2.99 5.70 -26.56
N ALA A 230 -2.73 5.52 -27.86
CA ALA A 230 -2.77 4.23 -28.53
C ALA A 230 -1.38 3.67 -28.89
N GLU A 231 -0.31 4.42 -28.61
CA GLU A 231 1.06 3.97 -28.89
C GLU A 231 1.55 3.01 -27.79
N PRO A 232 2.20 1.89 -28.15
CA PRO A 232 2.67 0.89 -27.18
C PRO A 232 3.98 1.31 -26.49
N ILE A 233 3.93 2.43 -25.77
CA ILE A 233 5.09 3.10 -25.14
C ILE A 233 5.33 2.67 -23.69
N LEU A 234 4.40 1.91 -23.09
CA LEU A 234 4.51 1.44 -21.71
C LEU A 234 5.24 0.08 -21.65
N PRO A 235 5.84 -0.27 -20.50
CA PRO A 235 6.39 -1.60 -20.23
C PRO A 235 5.48 -2.74 -20.71
N GLY A 236 6.07 -3.79 -21.26
CA GLY A 236 5.32 -4.91 -21.83
C GLY A 236 4.68 -4.63 -23.20
N GLY A 237 4.95 -3.46 -23.81
CA GLY A 237 4.37 -3.07 -25.09
C GLY A 237 2.90 -2.65 -25.00
N TRP A 238 2.47 -2.24 -23.81
CA TRP A 238 1.12 -1.73 -23.58
C TRP A 238 1.02 -0.26 -24.03
N ALA A 239 -0.15 0.12 -24.53
CA ALA A 239 -0.53 1.52 -24.68
C ALA A 239 -1.32 2.00 -23.47
N VAL A 240 -1.46 3.32 -23.31
CA VAL A 240 -2.29 3.92 -22.26
C VAL A 240 -3.74 3.43 -22.35
N LYS A 241 -4.29 3.28 -23.56
CA LYS A 241 -5.61 2.70 -23.78
C LYS A 241 -5.75 1.28 -23.23
N ASP A 242 -4.69 0.48 -23.25
CA ASP A 242 -4.75 -0.91 -22.79
C ASP A 242 -4.80 -0.95 -21.26
N VAL A 243 -4.10 -0.02 -20.58
CA VAL A 243 -4.22 0.18 -19.13
C VAL A 243 -5.63 0.65 -18.75
N ILE A 244 -6.24 1.55 -19.53
CA ILE A 244 -7.61 2.01 -19.29
C ILE A 244 -8.60 0.84 -19.45
N ALA A 245 -8.45 0.02 -20.48
CA ALA A 245 -9.30 -1.16 -20.70
C ALA A 245 -9.17 -2.16 -19.55
N HIS A 246 -7.94 -2.37 -19.07
CA HIS A 246 -7.64 -3.20 -17.91
C HIS A 246 -8.34 -2.71 -16.65
N LEU A 247 -8.20 -1.43 -16.31
CA LEU A 247 -8.89 -0.84 -15.16
C LEU A 247 -10.41 -0.95 -15.27
N ALA A 248 -10.96 -0.66 -16.45
CA ALA A 248 -12.39 -0.74 -16.71
C ALA A 248 -12.94 -2.17 -16.52
N TRP A 249 -12.16 -3.20 -16.88
CA TRP A 249 -12.55 -4.59 -16.66
C TRP A 249 -12.71 -4.90 -15.17
N PHE A 250 -11.73 -4.51 -14.34
CA PHE A 250 -11.80 -4.73 -12.88
C PHE A 250 -12.99 -4.01 -12.23
N GLU A 251 -13.29 -2.78 -12.65
CA GLU A 251 -14.47 -2.07 -12.16
C GLU A 251 -15.78 -2.79 -12.53
N ARG A 252 -15.88 -3.38 -13.73
CA ARG A 252 -17.06 -4.18 -14.11
C ARG A 252 -17.21 -5.44 -13.27
N GLU A 253 -16.11 -6.12 -12.97
CA GLU A 253 -16.13 -7.28 -12.05
C GLU A 253 -16.65 -6.86 -10.67
N MET A 254 -16.22 -5.69 -10.18
CA MET A 254 -16.73 -5.15 -8.92
C MET A 254 -18.20 -4.74 -8.99
N VAL A 255 -18.69 -4.22 -10.13
CA VAL A 255 -20.12 -3.96 -10.34
C VAL A 255 -20.94 -5.24 -10.20
N GLY A 256 -20.51 -6.34 -10.84
CA GLY A 256 -21.16 -7.64 -10.71
C GLY A 256 -21.16 -8.14 -9.26
N LEU A 257 -19.98 -8.14 -8.64
CA LEU A 257 -19.82 -8.54 -7.24
C LEU A 257 -20.75 -7.78 -6.30
N ILE A 258 -20.79 -6.45 -6.44
CA ILE A 258 -21.60 -5.60 -5.57
C ILE A 258 -23.07 -5.82 -5.88
N SER A 259 -23.49 -5.69 -7.14
CA SER A 259 -24.91 -5.71 -7.50
C SER A 259 -25.59 -7.04 -7.17
N GLU A 260 -24.85 -8.15 -7.32
CA GLU A 260 -25.37 -9.50 -7.07
C GLU A 260 -25.10 -9.98 -5.64
N ARG A 261 -24.18 -9.34 -4.91
CA ARG A 261 -23.63 -9.85 -3.64
C ARG A 261 -23.08 -11.27 -3.79
N VAL A 262 -22.35 -11.52 -4.87
CA VAL A 262 -21.75 -12.83 -5.18
C VAL A 262 -20.33 -12.63 -5.69
N LEU A 263 -19.36 -13.34 -5.10
CA LEU A 263 -18.03 -13.48 -5.68
C LEU A 263 -18.06 -14.56 -6.77
N ALA A 264 -18.67 -14.24 -7.91
CA ALA A 264 -18.68 -15.11 -9.08
C ALA A 264 -17.47 -14.83 -9.99
N GLY A 265 -17.30 -13.56 -10.36
CA GLY A 265 -16.34 -13.12 -11.37
C GLY A 265 -16.64 -13.68 -12.76
N SER A 266 -16.07 -13.07 -13.80
CA SER A 266 -16.06 -13.68 -15.14
C SER A 266 -15.07 -14.85 -15.21
N ASP A 267 -15.07 -15.60 -16.31
CA ASP A 267 -14.10 -16.68 -16.55
C ASP A 267 -12.65 -16.20 -16.40
N TRP A 268 -12.39 -14.91 -16.67
CA TRP A 268 -11.07 -14.31 -16.53
C TRP A 268 -10.69 -14.01 -15.08
N TRP A 269 -11.66 -13.83 -14.19
CA TRP A 269 -11.40 -13.64 -12.76
C TRP A 269 -10.65 -14.83 -12.14
N LEU A 270 -10.93 -16.04 -12.65
CA LEU A 270 -10.35 -17.29 -12.18
C LEU A 270 -8.95 -17.58 -12.77
N LEU A 271 -8.51 -16.80 -13.76
CA LEU A 271 -7.20 -16.99 -14.39
C LEU A 271 -6.07 -16.46 -13.48
N PRO A 272 -4.86 -17.05 -13.58
CA PRO A 272 -3.65 -16.43 -13.04
C PRO A 272 -3.49 -15.00 -13.56
N THR A 273 -2.92 -14.10 -12.73
CA THR A 273 -2.81 -12.67 -13.05
C THR A 273 -2.21 -12.39 -14.43
N ASP A 274 -1.13 -13.08 -14.79
CA ASP A 274 -0.48 -12.85 -16.09
C ASP A 274 -1.34 -13.31 -17.27
N GLU A 275 -2.05 -14.44 -17.12
CA GLU A 275 -2.97 -14.95 -18.14
C GLU A 275 -4.20 -14.06 -18.29
N ARG A 276 -4.76 -13.59 -17.18
CA ARG A 276 -5.86 -12.61 -17.16
C ARG A 276 -5.46 -11.32 -17.85
N ASN A 277 -4.32 -10.74 -17.48
CA ASN A 277 -3.83 -9.50 -18.06
C ASN A 277 -3.55 -9.67 -19.57
N ALA A 278 -3.01 -10.83 -19.98
CA ALA A 278 -2.83 -11.14 -21.39
C ALA A 278 -4.17 -11.25 -22.14
N ALA A 279 -5.19 -11.89 -21.57
CA ALA A 279 -6.51 -12.01 -22.18
C ALA A 279 -7.17 -10.64 -22.38
N ILE A 280 -7.18 -9.80 -21.34
CA ILE A 280 -7.66 -8.41 -21.38
C ILE A 280 -6.91 -7.63 -22.47
N PHE A 281 -5.59 -7.73 -22.50
CA PHE A 281 -4.78 -7.06 -23.52
C PHE A 281 -5.15 -7.50 -24.93
N GLN A 282 -5.27 -8.81 -25.19
CA GLN A 282 -5.58 -9.33 -26.53
C GLN A 282 -6.97 -8.89 -27.01
N GLU A 283 -7.98 -8.89 -26.15
CA GLU A 283 -9.33 -8.44 -26.49
C GLU A 283 -9.35 -6.95 -26.89
N ASN A 284 -8.59 -6.12 -26.17
CA ASN A 284 -8.66 -4.68 -26.31
C ASN A 284 -7.61 -4.08 -27.25
N ARG A 285 -6.60 -4.86 -27.67
CA ARG A 285 -5.47 -4.39 -28.48
C ARG A 285 -5.88 -3.66 -29.75
N LYS A 286 -6.90 -4.14 -30.46
CA LYS A 286 -7.38 -3.57 -31.73
C LYS A 286 -8.53 -2.57 -31.58
N ARG A 287 -9.05 -2.39 -30.37
CA ARG A 287 -10.19 -1.50 -30.13
C ARG A 287 -9.77 -0.03 -30.20
N PRO A 288 -10.59 0.84 -30.82
CA PRO A 288 -10.36 2.28 -30.83
C PRO A 288 -10.33 2.86 -29.40
N PHE A 289 -9.47 3.87 -29.17
CA PHE A 289 -9.39 4.55 -27.87
C PHE A 289 -10.75 5.12 -27.42
N ALA A 290 -11.54 5.68 -28.34
CA ALA A 290 -12.85 6.27 -28.01
C ALA A 290 -13.81 5.24 -27.39
N ASP A 291 -13.83 4.00 -27.90
CA ASP A 291 -14.68 2.94 -27.37
C ASP A 291 -14.21 2.49 -25.99
N ILE A 292 -12.89 2.35 -25.81
CA ILE A 292 -12.28 2.02 -24.51
C ILE A 292 -12.57 3.11 -23.47
N GLN A 293 -12.45 4.38 -23.87
CA GLN A 293 -12.73 5.51 -22.98
C GLN A 293 -14.20 5.57 -22.57
N ALA A 294 -15.12 5.36 -23.53
CA ALA A 294 -16.56 5.33 -23.24
C ALA A 294 -16.91 4.19 -22.27
N GLU A 295 -16.33 3.00 -22.48
CA GLU A 295 -16.52 1.85 -21.60
C GLU A 295 -15.96 2.09 -20.19
N ALA A 296 -14.79 2.71 -20.08
CA ALA A 296 -14.21 3.06 -18.77
C ALA A 296 -15.08 4.07 -18.02
N ILE A 297 -15.61 5.09 -18.69
CA ILE A 297 -16.54 6.06 -18.09
C ILE A 297 -17.82 5.35 -17.62
N GLN A 298 -18.35 4.43 -18.42
CA GLN A 298 -19.53 3.64 -18.06
C GLN A 298 -19.26 2.72 -16.87
N ALA A 299 -18.14 1.99 -16.87
CA ALA A 299 -17.73 1.09 -15.80
C ALA A 299 -17.57 1.86 -14.48
N HIS A 300 -16.90 3.01 -14.51
CA HIS A 300 -16.72 3.85 -13.34
C HIS A 300 -18.06 4.38 -12.79
N SER A 301 -18.93 4.88 -13.67
CA SER A 301 -20.26 5.36 -13.27
C SER A 301 -21.11 4.23 -12.68
N ALA A 302 -21.05 3.03 -13.25
CA ALA A 302 -21.76 1.86 -12.75
C ALA A 302 -21.21 1.40 -11.40
N MET A 303 -19.88 1.39 -11.24
CA MET A 303 -19.21 1.04 -9.99
C MET A 303 -19.60 2.01 -8.87
N ARG A 304 -19.58 3.31 -9.15
CA ARG A 304 -20.06 4.33 -8.23
C ARG A 304 -21.52 4.12 -7.83
N ALA A 305 -22.39 3.84 -8.80
CA ALA A 305 -23.81 3.56 -8.52
C ALA A 305 -23.97 2.29 -7.67
N ALA A 306 -23.26 1.21 -7.99
CA ALA A 306 -23.29 -0.04 -7.24
C ALA A 306 -22.86 0.17 -5.78
N LEU A 307 -21.78 0.93 -5.54
CA LEU A 307 -21.32 1.28 -4.20
C LEU A 307 -22.40 1.95 -3.36
N THR A 308 -23.22 2.84 -3.94
CA THR A 308 -24.32 3.49 -3.19
C THR A 308 -25.41 2.51 -2.70
N THR A 309 -25.43 1.28 -3.20
CA THR A 309 -26.36 0.23 -2.75
C THR A 309 -25.86 -0.55 -1.54
N LEU A 310 -24.58 -0.40 -1.16
CA LEU A 310 -23.99 -1.07 -0.01
C LEU A 310 -24.25 -0.29 1.27
N ASN A 311 -24.57 -1.01 2.34
CA ASN A 311 -24.46 -0.48 3.69
C ASN A 311 -23.09 -0.81 4.33
N ASP A 312 -22.76 -0.11 5.40
CA ASP A 312 -21.45 -0.21 6.05
C ASP A 312 -21.17 -1.59 6.68
N ALA A 313 -22.20 -2.37 7.03
CA ALA A 313 -22.03 -3.73 7.56
C ALA A 313 -21.61 -4.70 6.46
N GLU A 314 -22.19 -4.57 5.27
CA GLU A 314 -21.83 -5.37 4.09
C GLU A 314 -20.38 -5.17 3.68
N LEU A 315 -19.81 -3.98 3.90
CA LEU A 315 -18.40 -3.73 3.62
C LEU A 315 -17.46 -4.57 4.50
N GLN A 316 -17.88 -4.93 5.70
CA GLN A 316 -17.04 -5.54 6.74
C GLN A 316 -17.17 -7.06 6.84
N ASP A 317 -18.28 -7.62 6.36
CA ASP A 317 -18.60 -9.03 6.59
C ASP A 317 -18.85 -9.77 5.27
N ALA A 318 -17.94 -10.71 4.99
CA ALA A 318 -18.01 -11.59 3.82
C ALA A 318 -19.28 -12.45 3.77
N ALA A 319 -19.96 -12.68 4.90
CA ALA A 319 -21.21 -13.45 4.95
C ALA A 319 -22.35 -12.79 4.15
N HIS A 320 -22.24 -11.49 3.85
CA HIS A 320 -23.18 -10.81 2.97
C HIS A 320 -22.98 -11.13 1.48
N PHE A 321 -21.86 -11.78 1.11
CA PHE A 321 -21.50 -12.10 -0.26
C PHE A 321 -21.38 -13.61 -0.46
N ALA A 322 -22.20 -14.19 -1.33
CA ALA A 322 -22.10 -15.61 -1.65
C ALA A 322 -20.74 -15.92 -2.28
N HIS A 323 -20.17 -17.08 -1.92
CA HIS A 323 -18.84 -17.56 -2.36
C HIS A 323 -17.62 -16.75 -1.91
N MET A 324 -17.80 -15.68 -1.13
CA MET A 324 -16.68 -14.98 -0.53
C MET A 324 -16.13 -15.77 0.67
N PRO A 325 -14.80 -15.98 0.78
CA PRO A 325 -14.21 -16.62 1.95
C PRO A 325 -14.51 -15.85 3.24
N PRO A 326 -14.77 -16.55 4.37
CA PRO A 326 -15.21 -15.91 5.61
C PRO A 326 -14.15 -15.01 6.27
N ASP A 327 -12.88 -15.23 5.96
CA ASP A 327 -11.76 -14.43 6.43
C ASP A 327 -11.52 -13.16 5.60
N TRP A 328 -12.19 -13.02 4.45
CA TRP A 328 -12.07 -11.85 3.61
C TRP A 328 -12.91 -10.68 4.13
N ARG A 329 -12.58 -9.50 3.60
CA ARG A 329 -13.33 -8.27 3.83
C ARG A 329 -13.77 -7.69 2.48
N PRO A 330 -15.08 -7.56 2.22
CA PRO A 330 -15.58 -7.02 0.95
C PRO A 330 -14.95 -5.68 0.57
N TRP A 331 -14.78 -4.78 1.54
CA TRP A 331 -14.15 -3.48 1.29
C TRP A 331 -12.73 -3.59 0.74
N GLU A 332 -11.90 -4.53 1.22
CA GLU A 332 -10.51 -4.68 0.77
C GLU A 332 -10.47 -5.10 -0.70
N LEU A 333 -11.39 -5.99 -1.12
CA LEU A 333 -11.50 -6.40 -2.51
C LEU A 333 -12.01 -5.24 -3.39
N ILE A 334 -13.03 -4.52 -2.92
CA ILE A 334 -13.63 -3.39 -3.62
C ILE A 334 -12.61 -2.26 -3.82
N THR A 335 -11.86 -1.88 -2.78
CA THR A 335 -10.90 -0.77 -2.88
C THR A 335 -9.69 -1.15 -3.74
N ALA A 336 -9.17 -2.37 -3.59
CA ALA A 336 -8.07 -2.91 -4.41
C ALA A 336 -8.38 -2.91 -5.91
N ASN A 337 -9.65 -3.11 -6.29
CA ASN A 337 -10.09 -3.17 -7.69
C ASN A 337 -10.85 -1.92 -8.15
N SER A 338 -10.71 -0.81 -7.41
CA SER A 338 -11.25 0.50 -7.79
C SER A 338 -10.20 1.59 -7.61
N TYR A 339 -10.29 2.39 -6.54
CA TYR A 339 -9.43 3.55 -6.36
C TYR A 339 -7.95 3.19 -6.16
N GLU A 340 -7.64 2.10 -5.43
CA GLU A 340 -6.24 1.67 -5.22
C GLU A 340 -5.61 1.33 -6.58
N HIS A 341 -6.36 0.67 -7.46
CA HIS A 341 -5.88 0.24 -8.76
C HIS A 341 -5.51 1.42 -9.68
N TYR A 342 -6.31 2.49 -9.70
CA TYR A 342 -5.95 3.72 -10.44
C TYR A 342 -4.60 4.27 -9.97
N LEU A 343 -4.43 4.34 -8.64
CA LEU A 343 -3.26 4.93 -8.02
C LEU A 343 -1.98 4.11 -8.30
N ASP A 344 -2.10 2.78 -8.37
CA ASP A 344 -1.01 1.87 -8.71
C ASP A 344 -0.49 2.10 -10.15
N HIS A 345 -1.36 2.52 -11.07
CA HIS A 345 -0.99 2.79 -12.46
C HIS A 345 -0.56 4.24 -12.73
N ILE A 346 -0.71 5.18 -11.79
CA ILE A 346 -0.26 6.57 -11.99
C ILE A 346 1.23 6.67 -12.38
N PRO A 347 2.19 5.98 -11.72
CA PRO A 347 3.60 6.06 -12.08
C PRO A 347 3.89 5.63 -13.52
N ILE A 348 3.29 4.54 -13.98
CA ILE A 348 3.49 4.04 -15.35
C ILE A 348 2.83 4.96 -16.38
N ILE A 349 1.64 5.50 -16.10
CA ILE A 349 0.96 6.45 -16.99
C ILE A 349 1.74 7.76 -17.14
N ARG A 350 2.44 8.22 -16.10
CA ARG A 350 3.30 9.41 -16.19
C ARG A 350 4.43 9.28 -17.21
N LEU A 351 4.86 8.07 -17.55
CA LEU A 351 5.84 7.84 -18.62
C LEU A 351 5.32 8.28 -20.00
N ALA A 352 3.99 8.27 -20.19
CA ALA A 352 3.35 8.71 -21.43
C ALA A 352 3.20 10.24 -21.57
N ILE A 353 3.52 11.01 -20.51
CA ILE A 353 3.41 12.48 -20.52
C ILE A 353 4.68 13.13 -21.08
N ARG A 354 5.85 12.51 -20.90
CA ARG A 354 7.15 13.11 -21.24
C ARG A 354 7.63 12.67 -22.62
N ASP A 355 8.16 13.64 -23.38
CA ASP A 355 8.72 13.46 -24.74
C ASP A 355 9.79 12.36 -24.82
#